data_AF-A0A366VZ86-F1
#
_entry.id   AF-A0A366VZ86-F1
#
_cell.length_a   1.000
_cell.length_b   1.000
_cell.length_c   1.000
_cell.angle_alpha   90.00
_cell.angle_beta   90.00
_cell.angle_gamma   90.00
#
_symmetry.space_group_name_H-M   'P 1'
#
loop_
_entity.id
_entity.type
_entity.pdbx_description
1 polymer ?
#
loop_
_entity_poly.entity_id
_entity_poly.type
_entity_poly.pdbx_seq_one_letter_code
_entity_poly.pdbx_strand_id
1 'polypeptide(L)'
;MNNLLVALFLVCTFGTAAQAQTEVVTRAPGLEFVTKTRIPGADETMMSLCYVTDDLVVFGIVLTSDVQGYALASDGCETSYDQLYSEDKIVAAQALGLIPAEINPVAGNDWKHKLGIYGLLLSGCLGLIAVIIRRVKSLLGYDLRGPMRKKAALRILSAMCHMAKCDGIVDSIELTHIRKTIRRLTGRNYPTSEVIQMVDSIDMSAGLDEHHFIAFGKGLRDREKDLMMQGILSVAIASGRLIPVEHAFATELAYGLGIPGEDFRRLLDLVYASEDAA
;
A
#
# COMPACT_ATOMS: atom_id res chain seq x y z
N MET A 1 -14.78 2.05 9.45
CA MET A 1 -14.08 0.93 8.79
C MET A 1 -14.96 0.21 7.74
N ASN A 2 -16.28 0.12 7.93
CA ASN A 2 -17.19 -0.52 6.96
C ASN A 2 -17.35 0.24 5.63
N ASN A 3 -17.19 1.57 5.62
CA ASN A 3 -17.46 2.37 4.41
C ASN A 3 -16.33 2.32 3.36
N LEU A 4 -15.12 1.90 3.75
CA LEU A 4 -13.98 1.79 2.82
C LEU A 4 -13.95 0.44 2.09
N LEU A 5 -14.50 -0.61 2.72
CA LEU A 5 -14.72 -1.91 2.09
C LEU A 5 -15.88 -1.87 1.08
N VAL A 6 -16.91 -1.06 1.34
CA VAL A 6 -18.03 -0.86 0.40
C VAL A 6 -17.60 -0.04 -0.83
N ALA A 7 -16.72 0.95 -0.67
CA ALA A 7 -16.21 1.74 -1.80
C ALA A 7 -15.33 0.92 -2.76
N LEU A 8 -14.60 -0.09 -2.26
CA LEU A 8 -13.80 -0.97 -3.12
C LEU A 8 -14.68 -1.96 -3.92
N PHE A 9 -15.83 -2.36 -3.37
CA PHE A 9 -16.79 -3.23 -4.05
C PHE A 9 -17.64 -2.48 -5.09
N LEU A 10 -17.88 -1.18 -4.88
CA LEU A 10 -18.75 -0.38 -5.76
C LEU A 10 -18.08 0.05 -7.08
N VAL A 11 -16.73 0.05 -7.15
CA VAL A 11 -16.00 0.37 -8.38
C VAL A 11 -16.07 -0.79 -9.40
N CYS A 12 -16.46 -2.00 -8.98
CA CYS A 12 -16.64 -3.14 -9.87
C CYS A 12 -18.04 -3.25 -10.50
N THR A 13 -19.02 -2.40 -10.14
CA THR A 13 -20.42 -2.62 -10.54
C THR A 13 -21.04 -1.53 -11.42
N PHE A 14 -20.29 -0.53 -11.89
CA PHE A 14 -20.81 0.50 -12.80
C PHE A 14 -20.05 0.53 -14.13
N GLY A 15 -20.23 -0.52 -14.93
CA GLY A 15 -20.01 -0.48 -16.38
C GLY A 15 -21.35 -0.38 -17.09
N THR A 16 -21.83 0.85 -17.31
CA THR A 16 -22.98 1.10 -18.20
C THR A 16 -22.59 0.79 -19.65
N ALA A 17 -23.49 0.12 -20.35
CA ALA A 17 -23.33 -0.29 -21.74
C ALA A 17 -23.07 0.90 -22.70
N ALA A 18 -21.92 0.85 -23.37
CA ALA A 18 -21.71 1.47 -24.68
C ALA A 18 -20.73 0.56 -25.44
N GLN A 19 -21.12 0.15 -26.65
CA GLN A 19 -20.46 -0.87 -27.45
C GLN A 19 -19.01 -0.50 -27.81
N ALA A 20 -18.08 -1.29 -27.30
CA ALA A 20 -16.81 -1.61 -27.94
C ALA A 20 -16.48 -3.04 -27.52
N GLN A 21 -16.63 -4.00 -28.42
CA GLN A 21 -16.17 -5.38 -28.22
C GLN A 21 -14.65 -5.38 -28.05
N THR A 22 -14.22 -5.19 -26.83
CA THR A 22 -12.90 -5.60 -26.36
C THR A 22 -13.20 -6.44 -25.14
N GLU A 23 -13.52 -7.71 -25.37
CA GLU A 23 -13.63 -8.65 -24.27
C GLU A 23 -12.25 -8.71 -23.61
N VAL A 24 -12.16 -8.07 -22.44
CA VAL A 24 -10.92 -7.92 -21.67
C VAL A 24 -10.35 -9.27 -21.25
N VAL A 25 -11.21 -10.28 -21.18
CA VAL A 25 -10.90 -11.67 -20.86
C VAL A 25 -11.69 -12.55 -21.83
N THR A 26 -11.00 -13.36 -22.64
CA THR A 26 -11.61 -14.32 -23.56
C THR A 26 -10.93 -15.68 -23.47
N ARG A 27 -11.67 -16.74 -23.82
CA ARG A 27 -11.07 -18.02 -24.18
C ARG A 27 -11.05 -18.13 -25.70
N ALA A 28 -9.88 -18.40 -26.27
CA ALA A 28 -9.69 -18.50 -27.71
C ALA A 28 -8.95 -19.80 -28.04
N PRO A 29 -9.33 -20.50 -29.14
CA PRO A 29 -8.58 -21.66 -29.59
C PRO A 29 -7.18 -21.24 -30.06
N GLY A 30 -6.17 -22.01 -29.66
CA GLY A 30 -4.77 -21.80 -30.01
C GLY A 30 -4.12 -23.07 -30.58
N LEU A 31 -2.94 -22.89 -31.16
CA LEU A 31 -2.09 -23.96 -31.65
C LEU A 31 -0.67 -23.77 -31.11
N GLU A 32 -0.09 -24.83 -30.55
CA GLU A 32 1.28 -24.83 -30.05
C GLU A 32 2.08 -25.91 -30.78
N PHE A 33 3.22 -25.53 -31.36
CA PHE A 33 4.08 -26.45 -32.09
C PHE A 33 4.77 -27.45 -31.16
N VAL A 34 4.69 -28.74 -31.49
CA VAL A 34 5.33 -29.84 -30.73
C VAL A 34 6.58 -30.33 -31.44
N THR A 35 6.42 -30.80 -32.68
CA THR A 35 7.52 -31.36 -33.47
C THR A 35 7.18 -31.38 -34.96
N LYS A 36 8.21 -31.45 -35.80
CA LYS A 36 8.04 -31.82 -37.22
C LYS A 36 7.79 -33.33 -37.32
N THR A 37 6.88 -33.73 -38.20
CA THR A 37 6.59 -35.15 -38.48
C THR A 37 7.19 -35.57 -39.83
N ARG A 38 7.13 -36.86 -40.13
CA ARG A 38 7.43 -37.40 -41.46
C ARG A 38 6.17 -37.70 -42.28
N ILE A 39 5.03 -37.13 -41.89
CA ILE A 39 3.74 -37.35 -42.55
C ILE A 39 3.61 -36.28 -43.66
N PRO A 40 3.52 -36.68 -44.94
CA PRO A 40 3.35 -35.73 -46.03
C PRO A 40 1.93 -35.15 -46.04
N GLY A 41 1.84 -33.83 -46.19
CA GLY A 41 0.59 -33.10 -46.40
C GLY A 41 0.15 -33.07 -47.86
N ALA A 42 -0.89 -32.28 -48.15
CA ALA A 42 -1.47 -32.18 -49.49
C ALA A 42 -0.47 -31.66 -50.55
N ASP A 43 0.48 -30.82 -50.14
CA ASP A 43 1.48 -30.19 -51.01
C ASP A 43 2.85 -30.91 -50.99
N GLU A 44 2.88 -32.18 -50.58
CA GLU A 44 4.11 -32.98 -50.34
C GLU A 44 5.06 -32.41 -49.27
N THR A 45 4.65 -31.34 -48.59
CA THR A 45 5.36 -30.75 -47.45
C THR A 45 5.11 -31.57 -46.19
N MET A 46 6.15 -31.72 -45.37
CA MET A 46 6.04 -32.47 -44.12
C MET A 46 5.22 -31.69 -43.10
N MET A 47 4.14 -32.30 -42.59
CA MET A 47 3.28 -31.66 -41.60
C MET A 47 3.95 -31.59 -40.22
N SER A 48 3.53 -30.61 -39.43
CA SER A 48 3.94 -30.44 -38.04
C SER A 48 2.85 -30.97 -37.12
N LEU A 49 3.28 -31.60 -36.01
CA LEU A 49 2.40 -32.00 -34.92
C LEU A 49 2.24 -30.81 -33.97
N CYS A 50 1.00 -30.46 -33.69
CA CYS A 50 0.61 -29.34 -32.86
C CYS A 50 -0.25 -29.82 -31.70
N TYR A 51 -0.15 -29.14 -30.56
CA TYR A 51 -1.21 -29.16 -29.57
C TYR A 51 -2.33 -28.22 -29.99
N VAL A 52 -3.57 -28.67 -29.84
CA VAL A 52 -4.75 -27.81 -29.86
C VAL A 52 -4.95 -27.31 -28.44
N THR A 53 -4.90 -26.00 -28.23
CA THR A 53 -5.03 -25.38 -26.91
C THR A 53 -6.31 -24.56 -26.82
N ASP A 54 -6.80 -24.40 -25.60
CA ASP A 54 -7.82 -23.42 -25.23
C ASP A 54 -7.17 -22.34 -24.35
N ASP A 55 -6.90 -21.19 -24.95
CA ASP A 55 -6.08 -20.12 -24.39
C ASP A 55 -6.95 -19.09 -23.67
N LEU A 56 -6.64 -18.82 -22.41
CA LEU A 56 -7.19 -17.69 -21.67
C LEU A 56 -6.40 -16.43 -22.03
N VAL A 57 -7.01 -15.58 -22.84
CA VAL A 57 -6.43 -14.30 -23.27
C VAL A 57 -6.97 -13.19 -22.39
N VAL A 58 -6.08 -12.41 -21.79
CA VAL A 58 -6.43 -11.23 -20.99
C VAL A 58 -5.68 -10.02 -21.54
N PHE A 59 -6.41 -8.98 -21.92
CA PHE A 59 -5.85 -7.80 -22.63
C PHE A 59 -5.00 -8.15 -23.87
N GLY A 60 -5.39 -9.18 -24.62
CA GLY A 60 -4.65 -9.62 -25.82
C GLY A 60 -3.38 -10.43 -25.53
N ILE A 61 -3.10 -10.75 -24.26
CA ILE A 61 -1.96 -11.58 -23.84
C ILE A 61 -2.48 -12.94 -23.37
N VAL A 62 -1.94 -14.03 -23.92
CA VAL A 62 -2.24 -15.39 -23.46
C VAL A 62 -1.67 -15.57 -22.05
N LEU A 63 -2.55 -15.77 -21.07
CA LEU A 63 -2.15 -16.02 -19.69
C LEU A 63 -1.99 -17.51 -19.40
N THR A 64 -2.90 -18.35 -19.87
CA THR A 64 -2.86 -19.80 -19.64
C THR A 64 -3.37 -20.53 -20.87
N SER A 65 -2.76 -21.68 -21.20
CA SER A 65 -3.17 -22.53 -22.31
C SER A 65 -3.53 -23.93 -21.78
N ASP A 66 -4.73 -24.41 -22.10
CA ASP A 66 -5.17 -25.77 -21.76
C ASP A 66 -5.13 -26.67 -23.00
N VAL A 67 -4.17 -27.61 -23.06
CA VAL A 67 -4.07 -28.60 -24.14
C VAL A 67 -5.29 -29.52 -24.15
N GLN A 68 -5.97 -29.56 -25.30
CA GLN A 68 -7.17 -30.38 -25.55
C GLN A 68 -6.87 -31.65 -26.36
N GLY A 69 -5.85 -31.63 -27.22
CA GLY A 69 -5.57 -32.73 -28.14
C GLY A 69 -4.40 -32.46 -29.08
N TYR A 70 -4.15 -33.41 -29.98
CA TYR A 70 -3.18 -33.25 -31.06
C TYR A 70 -3.86 -32.92 -32.39
N ALA A 71 -3.18 -32.14 -33.22
CA ALA A 71 -3.56 -31.92 -34.60
C ALA A 71 -2.32 -31.85 -35.50
N LEU A 72 -2.54 -32.08 -36.79
CA LEU A 72 -1.54 -31.88 -37.83
C LEU A 72 -1.81 -30.57 -38.56
N ALA A 73 -0.76 -29.79 -38.78
CA ALA A 73 -0.81 -28.56 -39.56
C ALA A 73 0.34 -28.50 -40.56
N SER A 74 0.02 -28.07 -41.77
CA SER A 74 0.97 -27.82 -42.86
C SER A 74 1.81 -26.55 -42.68
N ASP A 75 1.31 -25.58 -41.90
CA ASP A 75 1.90 -24.26 -41.71
C ASP A 75 2.80 -24.13 -40.47
N GLY A 76 3.11 -25.24 -39.80
CA GLY A 76 3.90 -25.18 -38.57
C GLY A 76 3.13 -24.71 -37.34
N CYS A 77 1.80 -24.83 -37.33
CA CYS A 77 0.93 -24.51 -36.20
C CYS A 77 0.70 -23.02 -35.99
N GLU A 78 0.79 -22.20 -37.05
CA GLU A 78 0.70 -20.74 -36.93
C GLU A 78 -0.74 -20.23 -37.03
N THR A 79 -1.57 -20.79 -37.92
CA THR A 79 -2.90 -20.25 -38.22
C THR A 79 -4.02 -21.24 -37.97
N SER A 80 -3.92 -22.47 -38.49
CA SER A 80 -4.98 -23.48 -38.41
C SER A 80 -4.44 -24.88 -38.57
N TYR A 81 -5.22 -25.87 -38.16
CA TYR A 81 -4.88 -27.27 -38.33
C TYR A 81 -5.70 -27.91 -39.46
N ASP A 82 -5.07 -28.83 -40.18
CA ASP A 82 -5.68 -29.54 -41.30
C ASP A 82 -6.51 -30.74 -40.80
N GLN A 83 -6.01 -31.42 -39.76
CA GLN A 83 -6.64 -32.63 -39.25
C GLN A 83 -6.40 -32.83 -37.76
N LEU A 84 -7.47 -33.19 -37.02
CA LEU A 84 -7.36 -33.68 -35.65
C LEU A 84 -6.74 -35.08 -35.61
N TYR A 85 -5.84 -35.27 -34.65
CA TYR A 85 -5.05 -36.48 -34.50
C TYR A 85 -5.35 -37.13 -33.14
N SER A 86 -6.09 -38.24 -33.17
CA SER A 86 -6.47 -38.97 -31.95
C SER A 86 -5.30 -39.75 -31.37
N GLU A 87 -5.42 -40.13 -30.09
CA GLU A 87 -4.40 -40.88 -29.35
C GLU A 87 -3.97 -42.17 -30.07
N ASP A 88 -4.94 -42.95 -30.57
CA ASP A 88 -4.66 -44.19 -31.33
C ASP A 88 -3.79 -43.94 -32.57
N LYS A 89 -3.98 -42.80 -33.24
CA LYS A 89 -3.19 -42.42 -34.41
C LYS A 89 -1.78 -42.01 -34.01
N ILE A 90 -1.59 -41.34 -32.86
CA ILE A 90 -0.26 -41.03 -32.33
C ILE A 90 0.51 -42.32 -32.07
N VAL A 91 -0.09 -43.29 -31.38
CA VAL A 91 0.55 -44.59 -31.08
C VAL A 91 0.94 -45.31 -32.37
N ALA A 92 0.04 -45.34 -33.36
CA ALA A 92 0.33 -45.95 -34.66
C ALA A 92 1.46 -45.23 -35.41
N ALA A 93 1.47 -43.90 -35.40
CA ALA A 93 2.49 -43.10 -36.06
C ALA A 93 3.87 -43.24 -35.40
N GLN A 94 3.92 -43.38 -34.07
CA GLN A 94 5.15 -43.71 -33.33
C GLN A 94 5.68 -45.09 -33.68
N ALA A 95 4.80 -46.10 -33.75
CA ALA A 95 5.19 -47.45 -34.16
C ALA A 95 5.78 -47.50 -35.59
N LEU A 96 5.34 -46.59 -36.47
CA LEU A 96 5.86 -46.42 -37.83
C LEU A 96 7.08 -45.48 -37.92
N GLY A 97 7.54 -44.90 -36.81
CA GLY A 97 8.67 -43.97 -36.79
C GLY A 97 8.41 -42.65 -37.53
N LEU A 98 7.13 -42.27 -37.67
CA LEU A 98 6.71 -41.01 -38.29
C LEU A 98 6.75 -39.83 -37.32
N ILE A 99 6.63 -40.13 -36.02
CA ILE A 99 6.64 -39.20 -34.90
C ILE A 99 7.64 -39.73 -33.85
N PRO A 100 8.40 -38.87 -33.15
CA PRO A 100 9.28 -39.26 -32.06
C PRO A 100 8.58 -40.07 -30.96
N ALA A 101 9.26 -41.09 -30.45
CA ALA A 101 8.73 -41.98 -29.41
C ALA A 101 8.67 -41.31 -28.03
N GLU A 102 9.36 -40.18 -27.82
CA GLU A 102 9.32 -39.45 -26.54
C GLU A 102 8.00 -38.70 -26.30
N ILE A 103 7.15 -38.56 -27.33
CA ILE A 103 5.89 -37.82 -27.23
C ILE A 103 4.84 -38.65 -26.49
N ASN A 104 4.17 -38.06 -25.50
CA ASN A 104 3.10 -38.74 -24.77
C ASN A 104 1.88 -38.94 -25.70
N PRO A 105 1.36 -40.17 -25.85
CA PRO A 105 0.17 -40.40 -26.65
C PRO A 105 -1.07 -39.65 -26.16
N VAL A 106 -1.16 -39.40 -24.86
CA VAL A 106 -2.23 -38.62 -24.24
C VAL A 106 -1.80 -37.17 -24.19
N ALA A 107 -2.47 -36.31 -24.96
CA ALA A 107 -2.23 -34.88 -24.95
C ALA A 107 -2.62 -34.30 -23.58
N GLY A 108 -1.73 -33.54 -22.96
CA GLY A 108 -2.01 -32.94 -21.66
C GLY A 108 -0.98 -31.91 -21.25
N ASN A 109 -1.41 -31.01 -20.37
CA ASN A 109 -0.54 -29.97 -19.83
C ASN A 109 0.52 -30.57 -18.90
N ASP A 110 1.78 -30.52 -19.33
CA ASP A 110 2.91 -30.85 -18.49
C ASP A 110 2.99 -29.94 -17.26
N TRP A 111 3.36 -30.51 -16.12
CA TRP A 111 3.53 -29.75 -14.88
C TRP A 111 4.55 -28.61 -15.00
N LYS A 112 5.53 -28.77 -15.90
CA LYS A 112 6.53 -27.73 -16.24
C LYS A 112 5.88 -26.51 -16.88
N HIS A 113 4.91 -26.72 -17.77
CA HIS A 113 4.20 -25.66 -18.48
C HIS A 113 3.31 -24.86 -17.50
N LYS A 114 2.67 -25.54 -16.55
CA LYS A 114 1.90 -24.88 -15.47
C LYS A 114 2.80 -24.05 -14.54
N LEU A 115 3.98 -24.56 -14.15
CA LEU A 115 4.79 -23.92 -13.10
C LEU A 115 5.33 -22.53 -13.50
N GLY A 116 5.69 -22.33 -14.76
CA GLY A 116 6.23 -21.05 -15.24
C GLY A 116 5.22 -19.90 -15.15
N ILE A 117 4.01 -20.15 -15.67
CA ILE A 117 2.93 -19.17 -15.71
C ILE A 117 2.41 -18.86 -14.30
N TYR A 118 2.09 -19.89 -13.51
CA TYR A 118 1.59 -19.68 -12.14
C TYR A 118 2.64 -19.05 -11.24
N GLY A 119 3.93 -19.35 -11.45
CA GLY A 119 5.02 -18.71 -10.73
C GLY A 119 5.09 -17.20 -10.99
N LEU A 120 4.96 -16.78 -12.25
CA LEU A 120 4.96 -15.37 -12.63
C LEU A 120 3.76 -14.63 -12.04
N LEU A 121 2.56 -15.19 -12.16
CA LEU A 121 1.34 -14.61 -11.59
C LEU A 121 1.42 -14.48 -10.06
N LEU A 122 1.87 -15.53 -9.38
CA LEU A 122 2.04 -15.52 -7.93
C LEU A 122 3.04 -14.44 -7.48
N SER A 123 4.15 -14.29 -8.21
CA SER A 123 5.15 -13.25 -7.92
C SER A 123 4.58 -11.84 -8.08
N GLY A 124 3.78 -11.62 -9.12
CA GLY A 124 3.09 -10.35 -9.36
C GLY A 124 2.09 -10.02 -8.26
N CYS A 125 1.22 -10.98 -7.90
CA CYS A 125 0.25 -10.82 -6.82
C CYS A 125 0.93 -10.51 -5.48
N LEU A 126 1.98 -11.25 -5.12
CA LEU A 126 2.72 -11.01 -3.87
C LEU A 126 3.40 -9.64 -3.85
N GLY A 127 3.98 -9.20 -4.98
CA GLY A 127 4.54 -7.86 -5.12
C GLY A 127 3.49 -6.76 -4.89
N LEU A 128 2.31 -6.92 -5.48
CA LEU A 128 1.20 -5.96 -5.36
C LEU A 128 0.67 -5.91 -3.91
N ILE A 129 0.53 -7.07 -3.26
CA ILE A 129 0.18 -7.16 -1.83
C ILE A 129 1.23 -6.44 -0.97
N ALA A 130 2.53 -6.63 -1.23
CA ALA A 130 3.60 -5.97 -0.49
C ALA A 130 3.54 -4.44 -0.62
N VAL A 131 3.23 -3.93 -1.82
CA VAL A 131 3.04 -2.49 -2.08
C VAL A 131 1.82 -1.95 -1.32
N ILE A 132 0.69 -2.67 -1.34
CA ILE A 132 -0.52 -2.30 -0.59
C ILE A 132 -0.21 -2.24 0.91
N ILE A 133 0.42 -3.28 1.48
CA ILE A 133 0.80 -3.32 2.90
C ILE A 133 1.70 -2.12 3.25
N ARG A 134 2.69 -1.80 2.41
CA ARG A 134 3.59 -0.66 2.64
C ARG A 134 2.82 0.67 2.62
N ARG A 135 1.88 0.84 1.69
CA ARG A 135 1.05 2.05 1.61
C ARG A 135 0.10 2.19 2.79
N VAL A 136 -0.55 1.10 3.17
CA VAL A 136 -1.46 1.02 4.31
C VAL A 136 -0.71 1.36 5.61
N LYS A 137 0.48 0.79 5.84
CA LYS A 137 1.34 1.15 6.98
C LYS A 137 1.71 2.63 7.02
N SER A 138 2.05 3.21 5.86
CA SER A 138 2.41 4.64 5.75
C SER A 138 1.22 5.58 6.03
N LEU A 139 0.03 5.22 5.53
CA LEU A 139 -1.20 5.99 5.73
C LEU A 139 -1.68 5.90 7.18
N LEU A 140 -1.70 4.70 7.76
CA LEU A 140 -2.12 4.48 9.15
C LEU A 140 -1.07 4.93 10.18
N GLY A 141 0.13 5.33 9.75
CA GLY A 141 1.18 5.79 10.69
C GLY A 141 1.66 4.69 11.64
N TYR A 142 1.61 3.43 11.18
CA TYR A 142 2.00 2.25 11.97
C TYR A 142 3.51 2.09 12.14
N ASP A 143 4.32 3.06 11.73
CA ASP A 143 5.70 3.11 12.19
C ASP A 143 5.72 3.64 13.64
N LEU A 144 5.30 2.76 14.56
CA LEU A 144 5.25 3.02 16.00
C LEU A 144 6.64 3.19 16.62
N ARG A 145 7.71 2.83 15.89
CA ARG A 145 9.10 2.87 16.35
C ARG A 145 9.93 3.93 15.62
N GLY A 146 9.51 4.36 14.43
CA GLY A 146 10.19 5.41 13.67
C GLY A 146 9.93 6.82 14.22
N PRO A 147 10.89 7.76 14.04
CA PRO A 147 10.68 9.15 14.42
C PRO A 147 9.57 9.78 13.57
N MET A 148 8.73 10.59 14.21
CA MET A 148 7.61 11.31 13.58
C MET A 148 8.07 12.13 12.36
N ARG A 149 7.18 12.43 11.41
CA ARG A 149 7.47 13.35 10.29
C ARG A 149 8.03 14.68 10.80
N LYS A 150 9.18 15.14 10.28
CA LYS A 150 9.88 16.37 10.73
C LYS A 150 8.95 17.58 10.82
N LYS A 151 8.08 17.78 9.82
CA LYS A 151 7.12 18.90 9.78
C LYS A 151 6.06 18.83 10.90
N ALA A 152 5.62 17.63 11.27
CA ALA A 152 4.66 17.45 12.36
C ALA A 152 5.35 17.68 13.72
N ALA A 153 6.52 17.08 13.93
CA ALA A 153 7.31 17.26 15.14
C ALA A 153 7.70 18.74 15.39
N LEU A 154 8.10 19.47 14.33
CA LEU A 154 8.41 20.91 14.45
C LEU A 154 7.19 21.74 14.90
N ARG A 155 5.99 21.38 14.45
CA ARG A 155 4.76 22.07 14.88
C ARG A 155 4.39 21.77 16.31
N ILE A 156 4.55 20.51 16.74
CA ILE A 156 4.38 20.13 18.14
C ILE A 156 5.37 20.92 19.00
N LEU A 157 6.64 20.98 18.60
CA LEU A 157 7.66 21.77 19.29
C LEU A 157 7.28 23.25 19.34
N SER A 158 6.83 23.83 18.23
CA SER A 158 6.39 25.23 18.18
C SER A 158 5.22 25.48 19.14
N ALA A 159 4.20 24.63 19.16
CA ALA A 159 3.09 24.74 20.10
C ALA A 159 3.55 24.64 21.58
N MET A 160 4.50 23.74 21.89
CA MET A 160 5.11 23.63 23.21
C MET A 160 5.89 24.90 23.60
N CYS A 161 6.63 25.50 22.68
CA CYS A 161 7.35 26.75 22.91
C CYS A 161 6.39 27.94 23.13
N HIS A 162 5.27 27.99 22.39
CA HIS A 162 4.23 29.00 22.61
C HIS A 162 3.56 28.84 23.98
N MET A 163 3.29 27.59 24.40
CA MET A 163 2.76 27.30 25.73
C MET A 163 3.73 27.79 26.83
N ALA A 164 5.01 27.45 26.72
CA ALA A 164 6.01 27.89 27.71
C ALA A 164 6.13 29.42 27.79
N LYS A 165 5.91 30.14 26.68
CA LYS A 165 6.00 31.61 26.65
C LYS A 165 4.73 32.32 27.15
N CYS A 166 3.69 31.59 27.56
CA CYS A 166 2.41 32.18 27.97
C CYS A 166 2.53 33.11 29.19
N ASP A 167 3.42 32.83 30.13
CA ASP A 167 3.66 33.65 31.32
C ASP A 167 4.75 34.73 31.09
N GLY A 168 5.38 34.71 29.92
CA GLY A 168 6.39 35.67 29.48
C GLY A 168 7.83 35.36 29.90
N ILE A 169 8.09 34.30 30.66
CA ILE A 169 9.44 33.93 31.11
C ILE A 169 9.67 32.46 30.83
N VAL A 170 10.66 32.14 30.00
CA VAL A 170 11.05 30.75 29.76
C VAL A 170 12.39 30.47 30.41
N ASP A 171 12.41 29.59 31.40
CA ASP A 171 13.62 29.25 32.14
C ASP A 171 14.38 28.03 31.59
N SER A 172 15.58 27.77 32.13
CA SER A 172 16.41 26.63 31.68
C SER A 172 15.81 25.25 32.00
N ILE A 173 14.93 25.18 33.02
CA ILE A 173 14.27 23.94 33.44
C ILE A 173 13.18 23.60 32.43
N GLU A 174 12.36 24.57 32.04
CA GLU A 174 11.32 24.42 31.02
C GLU A 174 11.90 24.07 29.65
N LEU A 175 13.00 24.72 29.24
CA LEU A 175 13.71 24.36 28.01
C LEU A 175 14.19 22.90 28.03
N THR A 176 14.68 22.44 29.18
CA THR A 176 15.12 21.04 29.35
C THR A 176 13.91 20.09 29.30
N HIS A 177 12.79 20.48 29.91
CA HIS A 177 11.56 19.71 29.93
C HIS A 177 10.94 19.59 28.53
N ILE A 178 10.84 20.69 27.78
CA ILE A 178 10.38 20.72 26.38
C ILE A 178 11.19 19.73 25.54
N ARG A 179 12.52 19.72 25.68
CA ARG A 179 13.40 18.78 24.95
C ARG A 179 13.17 17.32 25.32
N LYS A 180 13.00 17.02 26.61
CA LYS A 180 12.71 15.66 27.10
C LYS A 180 11.36 15.19 26.54
N THR A 181 10.35 16.04 26.64
CA THR A 181 8.97 15.74 26.22
C THR A 181 8.85 15.59 24.71
N ILE A 182 9.42 16.50 23.90
CA ILE A 182 9.36 16.38 22.44
C ILE A 182 10.09 15.12 21.96
N ARG A 183 11.21 14.76 22.58
CA ARG A 183 11.94 13.52 22.26
C ARG A 183 11.13 12.29 22.60
N ARG A 184 10.48 12.26 23.76
CA ARG A 184 9.57 11.18 24.18
C ARG A 184 8.41 11.00 23.21
N LEU A 185 7.74 12.09 22.84
CA LEU A 185 6.51 12.05 22.05
C LEU A 185 6.75 11.84 20.54
N THR A 186 7.85 12.37 20.00
CA THR A 186 8.10 12.38 18.55
C THR A 186 9.27 11.49 18.10
N GLY A 187 10.08 11.00 19.04
CA GLY A 187 11.31 10.27 18.75
C GLY A 187 12.43 11.12 18.16
N ARG A 188 12.27 12.46 18.09
CA ARG A 188 13.26 13.38 17.53
C ARG A 188 14.00 14.13 18.63
N ASN A 189 15.31 14.28 18.44
CA ASN A 189 16.14 15.10 19.32
C ASN A 189 16.32 16.49 18.71
N TYR A 190 16.12 17.51 19.53
CA TYR A 190 16.38 18.91 19.19
C TYR A 190 17.46 19.47 20.14
N PRO A 191 18.50 20.13 19.63
CA PRO A 191 19.51 20.77 20.46
C PRO A 191 18.89 21.95 21.22
N THR A 192 19.41 22.25 22.42
CA THR A 192 18.89 23.37 23.25
C THR A 192 18.92 24.69 22.51
N SER A 193 19.95 24.93 21.71
CA SER A 193 20.08 26.16 20.92
C SER A 193 18.94 26.36 19.93
N GLU A 194 18.40 25.30 19.32
CA GLU A 194 17.27 25.39 18.39
C GLU A 194 15.96 25.68 19.13
N VAL A 195 15.79 25.11 20.33
CA VAL A 195 14.61 25.39 21.17
C VAL A 195 14.66 26.84 21.68
N ILE A 196 15.82 27.30 22.15
CA ILE A 196 16.03 28.71 22.56
C ILE A 196 15.71 29.64 21.40
N GLN A 197 16.30 29.40 20.23
CA GLN A 197 16.05 30.23 19.04
C GLN A 197 14.56 30.26 18.68
N MET A 198 13.85 29.14 18.79
CA MET A 198 12.43 29.08 18.53
C MET A 198 11.64 29.91 19.56
N VAL A 199 11.91 29.74 20.85
CA VAL A 199 11.27 30.51 21.93
C VAL A 199 11.52 32.01 21.78
N ASP A 200 12.75 32.40 21.46
CA ASP A 200 13.14 33.82 21.27
C ASP A 200 12.44 34.44 20.06
N SER A 201 12.24 33.65 18.99
CA SER A 201 11.56 34.12 17.78
C SER A 201 10.04 34.33 17.92
N ILE A 202 9.44 33.79 18.98
CA ILE A 202 8.00 33.91 19.22
C ILE A 202 7.70 35.30 19.77
N ASP A 203 6.83 36.05 19.11
CA ASP A 203 6.26 37.29 19.66
C ASP A 203 4.85 37.02 20.19
N MET A 204 4.66 37.18 21.51
CA MET A 204 3.36 37.04 22.19
C MET A 204 2.72 38.40 22.52
N SER A 205 3.32 39.52 22.10
CA SER A 205 2.87 40.87 22.48
C SER A 205 1.45 41.21 22.02
N ALA A 206 1.03 40.70 20.86
CA ALA A 206 -0.33 40.87 20.32
C ALA A 206 -1.31 39.77 20.76
N GLY A 207 -0.86 38.76 21.50
CA GLY A 207 -1.62 37.54 21.76
C GLY A 207 -1.78 36.65 20.52
N LEU A 208 -2.45 35.51 20.69
CA LEU A 208 -2.78 34.59 19.59
C LEU A 208 -4.28 34.67 19.30
N ASP A 209 -4.64 34.72 18.02
CA ASP A 209 -6.03 34.61 17.57
C ASP A 209 -6.43 33.15 17.26
N GLU A 210 -7.72 32.93 16.99
CA GLU A 210 -8.27 31.62 16.63
C GLU A 210 -7.57 30.98 15.41
N HIS A 211 -7.15 31.78 14.42
CA HIS A 211 -6.46 31.27 13.24
C HIS A 211 -5.08 30.70 13.57
N HIS A 212 -4.38 31.25 14.57
CA HIS A 212 -3.13 30.68 15.06
C HIS A 212 -3.34 29.29 15.67
N PHE A 213 -4.40 29.12 16.48
CA PHE A 213 -4.74 27.83 17.08
C PHE A 213 -5.09 26.76 16.04
N ILE A 214 -5.88 27.13 15.02
CA ILE A 214 -6.18 26.24 13.88
C ILE A 214 -4.92 25.91 13.07
N ALA A 215 -4.00 26.89 12.91
CA ALA A 215 -2.78 26.71 12.14
C ALA A 215 -1.82 25.69 12.75
N PHE A 216 -1.76 25.56 14.09
CA PHE A 216 -1.00 24.50 14.77
C PHE A 216 -1.46 23.10 14.32
N GLY A 217 -2.77 22.89 14.23
CA GLY A 217 -3.37 21.62 13.83
C GLY A 217 -3.36 21.32 12.33
N LYS A 218 -3.20 22.33 11.47
CA LYS A 218 -3.42 22.21 10.02
C LYS A 218 -2.49 21.20 9.35
N GLY A 219 -2.98 20.00 9.01
CA GLY A 219 -2.20 18.96 8.33
C GLY A 219 -1.47 18.00 9.28
N LEU A 220 -1.83 18.05 10.57
CA LEU A 220 -1.59 16.98 11.53
C LEU A 220 -2.70 15.92 11.43
N ARG A 221 -2.32 14.66 11.60
CA ARG A 221 -3.25 13.53 11.80
C ARG A 221 -3.83 13.58 13.21
N ASP A 222 -4.96 12.92 13.45
CA ASP A 222 -5.62 12.95 14.77
C ASP A 222 -4.67 12.52 15.91
N ARG A 223 -3.91 11.45 15.72
CA ARG A 223 -2.88 11.04 16.67
C ARG A 223 -1.77 12.09 16.88
N GLU A 224 -1.39 12.84 15.84
CA GLU A 224 -0.39 13.90 15.96
C GLU A 224 -0.96 15.10 16.73
N LYS A 225 -2.27 15.36 16.65
CA LYS A 225 -2.97 16.36 17.46
C LYS A 225 -3.04 15.95 18.94
N ASP A 226 -3.32 14.67 19.22
CA ASP A 226 -3.28 14.13 20.59
C ASP A 226 -1.88 14.29 21.21
N LEU A 227 -0.83 13.97 20.45
CA LEU A 227 0.56 14.15 20.90
C LEU A 227 0.93 15.63 21.08
N MET A 228 0.41 16.53 20.24
CA MET A 228 0.55 17.97 20.44
C MET A 228 -0.06 18.40 21.77
N MET A 229 -1.29 17.96 22.04
CA MET A 229 -2.01 18.27 23.27
C MET A 229 -1.31 17.68 24.50
N GLN A 230 -0.80 16.45 24.44
CA GLN A 230 0.02 15.89 25.53
C GLN A 230 1.30 16.70 25.76
N GLY A 231 1.95 17.13 24.67
CA GLY A 231 3.18 17.93 24.73
C GLY A 231 2.96 19.26 25.44
N ILE A 232 1.91 20.01 25.05
CA ILE A 232 1.63 21.31 25.67
C ILE A 232 1.18 21.18 27.13
N LEU A 233 0.38 20.17 27.47
CA LEU A 233 -0.07 19.94 28.85
C LEU A 233 1.09 19.52 29.76
N SER A 234 2.01 18.70 29.26
CA SER A 234 3.23 18.31 30.00
C SER A 234 4.14 19.50 30.27
N VAL A 235 4.20 20.48 29.34
CA VAL A 235 4.93 21.74 29.57
C VAL A 235 4.22 22.61 30.59
N ALA A 236 2.91 22.80 30.46
CA ALA A 236 2.14 23.66 31.35
C ALA A 236 2.11 23.16 32.81
N ILE A 237 2.17 21.84 33.01
CA ILE A 237 2.17 21.23 34.36
C ILE A 237 3.59 21.10 34.93
N ALA A 238 4.64 21.39 34.16
CA ALA A 238 6.03 21.22 34.59
C ALA A 238 6.38 21.99 35.88
N SER A 239 5.71 23.13 36.12
CA SER A 239 5.85 23.96 37.31
C SER A 239 5.05 23.45 38.53
N GLY A 240 4.34 22.33 38.39
CA GLY A 240 3.52 21.70 39.43
C GLY A 240 2.11 22.27 39.58
N ARG A 241 1.76 23.31 38.81
CA ARG A 241 0.39 23.87 38.77
C ARG A 241 0.11 24.46 37.39
N LEU A 242 -1.12 24.31 36.92
CA LEU A 242 -1.58 24.97 35.70
C LEU A 242 -2.11 26.36 36.05
N ILE A 243 -1.48 27.43 35.55
CA ILE A 243 -1.96 28.80 35.78
C ILE A 243 -3.08 29.17 34.79
N PRO A 244 -3.93 30.19 35.09
CA PRO A 244 -5.09 30.51 34.26
C PRO A 244 -4.77 30.82 32.79
N VAL A 245 -3.62 31.44 32.51
CA VAL A 245 -3.20 31.80 31.14
C VAL A 245 -2.86 30.55 30.33
N GLU A 246 -2.14 29.60 30.93
CA GLU A 246 -1.82 28.31 30.30
C GLU A 246 -3.07 27.45 30.09
N HIS A 247 -3.98 27.46 31.07
CA HIS A 247 -5.27 26.76 30.92
C HIS A 247 -6.08 27.34 29.76
N ALA A 248 -6.13 28.68 29.64
CA ALA A 248 -6.80 29.34 28.52
C ALA A 248 -6.17 28.93 27.18
N PHE A 249 -4.83 28.98 27.08
CA PHE A 249 -4.11 28.53 25.89
C PHE A 249 -4.41 27.06 25.54
N ALA A 250 -4.39 26.16 26.53
CA ALA A 250 -4.66 24.74 26.32
C ALA A 250 -6.10 24.50 25.81
N THR A 251 -7.06 25.26 26.34
CA THR A 251 -8.47 25.18 25.95
C THR A 251 -8.68 25.69 24.53
N GLU A 252 -8.13 26.86 24.19
CA GLU A 252 -8.20 27.43 22.84
C GLU A 252 -7.48 26.54 21.81
N LEU A 253 -6.35 25.95 22.18
CA LEU A 253 -5.68 24.98 21.32
C LEU A 253 -6.52 23.72 21.13
N ALA A 254 -7.15 23.20 22.18
CA ALA A 254 -8.02 22.03 22.06
C ALA A 254 -9.18 22.30 21.10
N TYR A 255 -9.78 23.49 21.20
CA TYR A 255 -10.80 23.96 20.26
C TYR A 255 -10.25 24.05 18.82
N GLY A 256 -9.11 24.71 18.62
CA GLY A 256 -8.47 24.85 17.30
C GLY A 256 -8.02 23.52 16.67
N LEU A 257 -7.73 22.50 17.48
CA LEU A 257 -7.42 21.15 17.03
C LEU A 257 -8.67 20.31 16.72
N GLY A 258 -9.83 20.73 17.21
CA GLY A 258 -11.09 19.98 17.15
C GLY A 258 -11.13 18.81 18.13
N ILE A 259 -10.49 18.93 19.29
CA ILE A 259 -10.45 17.89 20.34
C ILE A 259 -11.68 18.06 21.25
N PRO A 260 -12.54 17.03 21.40
CA PRO A 260 -13.66 17.07 22.33
C PRO A 260 -13.21 17.26 23.79
N GLY A 261 -14.06 17.90 24.61
CA GLY A 261 -13.73 18.14 26.02
C GLY A 261 -13.54 16.87 26.87
N GLU A 262 -14.11 15.74 26.47
CA GLU A 262 -13.86 14.43 27.10
C GLU A 262 -12.43 13.94 26.81
N ASP A 263 -11.98 14.07 25.56
CA ASP A 263 -10.62 13.71 25.14
C ASP A 263 -9.58 14.62 25.78
N PHE A 264 -9.89 15.91 25.92
CA PHE A 264 -9.03 16.85 26.64
C PHE A 264 -8.77 16.41 28.09
N ARG A 265 -9.82 16.04 28.84
CA ARG A 265 -9.69 15.54 30.22
C ARG A 265 -8.89 14.24 30.28
N ARG A 266 -9.17 13.30 29.38
CA ARG A 266 -8.42 12.04 29.26
C ARG A 266 -6.93 12.27 29.03
N LEU A 267 -6.57 13.23 28.18
CA LEU A 267 -5.18 13.59 27.91
C LEU A 267 -4.52 14.26 29.11
N LEU A 268 -5.26 15.11 29.83
CA LEU A 268 -4.80 15.72 31.07
C LEU A 268 -4.47 14.68 32.14
N ASP A 269 -5.37 13.72 32.39
CA ASP A 269 -5.17 12.62 33.34
C ASP A 269 -3.95 11.77 32.97
N LEU A 270 -3.77 11.50 31.68
CA LEU A 270 -2.63 10.74 31.16
C LEU A 270 -1.29 11.49 31.39
N VAL A 271 -1.29 12.82 31.23
CA VAL A 271 -0.10 13.63 31.50
C VAL A 271 0.23 13.61 32.98
N TYR A 272 -0.73 13.83 33.88
CA TYR A 272 -0.51 13.76 35.33
C TYR A 272 0.10 12.41 35.75
N ALA A 273 -0.50 11.30 35.30
CA ALA A 273 0.02 9.96 35.58
C ALA A 273 1.45 9.74 35.05
N SER A 274 1.83 10.43 33.97
CA SER A 274 3.17 10.30 33.38
C SER A 274 4.22 11.16 34.06
N GLU A 275 3.84 12.30 34.63
CA GLU A 275 4.74 13.19 35.40
C GLU A 275 4.94 12.65 36.82
N ASP A 276 3.93 12.04 37.44
CA ASP A 276 4.05 11.38 38.75
C ASP A 276 5.00 10.16 38.74
N ALA A 277 5.23 9.58 37.56
CA ALA A 277 6.08 8.41 37.36
C ALA A 277 7.52 8.75 36.89
N ALA A 278 7.83 10.03 36.61
CA ALA A 278 9.05 10.50 35.94
C ALA A 278 10.09 11.10 36.89
#